data_AF-A0A0G4NAX1-F1
#
_entry.id   AF-A0A0G4NAX1-F1
#
_cell.length_a   1.000
_cell.length_b   1.000
_cell.length_c   1.000
_cell.angle_alpha   90.00
_cell.angle_beta   90.00
_cell.angle_gamma   90.00
#
_symmetry.space_group_name_H-M   'P 1'
#
loop_
_entity.id
_entity.type
_entity.pdbx_description
1 polymer ?
#
loop_
_entity_poly.entity_id
_entity_poly.type
_entity_poly.pdbx_seq_one_letter_code
_entity_poly.pdbx_strand_id
1 'polypeptide(L)'
;ESYQWNCDEQGLFYFGERLDGSKTAAKTYWKVYISPVNPFVPAGWIGTCQFPQITAQGLDDSYVHGVDLFGVYHDLLGFLPSRNDPSWHEKVQYRVTNNQITSQVAGLLIKGMYDTTSPQGLSIQASGVDSLEPQYSCPAGSSLFSRIKSGSNPAWANHLRAAAPLYSALDTISGVPASNAGFHNSFDPYYDNLSARQCHDKPLPCKLVNGRNDTSACISQTQADTVFRIGHWEYSQIYRDSPDSLAASTATYGVWAAELAGHLRAAVAGD
;
A
#
# COMPACT_ATOMS: atom_id res chain seq x y z
N GLU A 1 8.63 13.23 13.33
CA GLU A 1 8.20 11.92 13.85
C GLU A 1 8.85 11.68 15.20
N SER A 2 8.12 11.15 16.19
CA SER A 2 8.65 10.93 17.56
C SER A 2 9.46 9.64 17.73
N TYR A 3 9.23 8.65 16.87
CA TYR A 3 9.91 7.36 16.94
C TYR A 3 10.50 7.00 15.59
N GLN A 4 11.77 6.61 15.59
CA GLN A 4 12.42 6.13 14.37
C GLN A 4 11.77 4.85 13.87
N TRP A 5 11.76 4.69 12.55
CA TRP A 5 11.37 3.45 11.91
C TRP A 5 12.53 2.94 11.08
N ASN A 6 13.19 1.88 11.55
CA ASN A 6 14.33 1.30 10.87
C ASN A 6 13.91 0.03 10.13
N CYS A 7 14.43 -0.14 8.93
CA CYS A 7 14.13 -1.24 8.01
C CYS A 7 15.42 -1.99 7.65
N ASP A 8 16.23 -2.28 8.68
CA ASP A 8 17.55 -2.88 8.52
C ASP A 8 17.49 -4.42 8.35
N GLU A 9 16.32 -5.01 8.53
CA GLU A 9 16.07 -6.46 8.53
C GLU A 9 15.63 -6.99 7.16
N GLN A 10 15.53 -6.12 6.15
CA GLN A 10 15.16 -6.50 4.79
C GLN A 10 16.00 -5.74 3.75
N GLY A 11 16.25 -6.40 2.62
CA GLY A 11 16.95 -5.80 1.47
C GLY A 11 15.99 -5.56 0.32
N LEU A 12 15.90 -4.32 -0.15
CA LEU A 12 15.24 -4.01 -1.42
C LEU A 12 16.22 -4.21 -2.55
N PHE A 13 16.19 -5.39 -3.17
CA PHE A 13 17.15 -5.75 -4.19
C PHE A 13 16.93 -4.93 -5.47
N TYR A 14 17.96 -4.18 -5.85
CA TYR A 14 18.05 -3.39 -7.08
C TYR A 14 19.27 -3.86 -7.85
N PHE A 15 19.08 -4.81 -8.75
CA PHE A 15 20.11 -5.29 -9.67
C PHE A 15 19.49 -5.80 -10.96
N GLY A 16 20.29 -5.81 -12.03
CA GLY A 16 19.95 -6.45 -13.29
C GLY A 16 20.77 -7.71 -13.49
N GLU A 17 20.16 -8.73 -14.07
CA GLU A 17 20.83 -9.98 -14.44
C GLU A 17 20.42 -10.38 -15.87
N ARG A 18 21.31 -11.08 -16.59
CA ARG A 18 20.98 -11.64 -17.89
C ARG A 18 20.14 -12.91 -17.69
N LEU A 19 18.97 -12.95 -18.31
CA LEU A 19 18.08 -14.12 -18.27
C LEU A 19 18.59 -15.32 -19.06
N ASP A 20 19.62 -15.14 -19.91
CA ASP A 20 20.26 -16.23 -20.64
C ASP A 20 21.27 -17.04 -19.79
N GLY A 21 21.45 -16.68 -18.51
CA GLY A 21 22.32 -17.38 -17.57
C GLY A 21 23.82 -17.25 -17.86
N SER A 22 24.23 -16.46 -18.86
CA SER A 22 25.65 -16.35 -19.26
C SER A 22 26.52 -15.63 -18.21
N LYS A 23 25.90 -14.77 -17.39
CA LYS A 23 26.54 -14.06 -16.26
C LYS A 23 25.53 -13.82 -15.15
N THR A 24 25.74 -14.43 -14.00
CA THR A 24 24.97 -14.20 -12.78
C THR A 24 25.42 -12.91 -12.10
N ALA A 25 24.48 -12.06 -11.71
CA ALA A 25 24.78 -10.83 -11.00
C ALA A 25 24.94 -11.10 -9.50
N ALA A 26 25.76 -10.29 -8.83
CA ALA A 26 25.70 -10.23 -7.37
C ALA A 26 24.35 -9.62 -6.96
N LYS A 27 23.70 -10.22 -5.95
CA LYS A 27 22.44 -9.68 -5.41
C LYS A 27 22.73 -8.42 -4.59
N THR A 28 22.52 -7.25 -5.17
CA THR A 28 22.73 -5.96 -4.50
C THR A 28 21.40 -5.32 -4.10
N TYR A 29 21.38 -4.65 -2.95
CA TYR A 29 20.25 -3.88 -2.45
C TYR A 29 20.75 -2.54 -1.88
N TRP A 30 19.86 -1.55 -1.79
CA TRP A 30 20.21 -0.27 -1.17
C TRP A 30 20.10 -0.36 0.35
N LYS A 31 21.11 0.15 1.04
CA LYS A 31 21.11 0.30 2.50
C LYS A 31 21.08 1.79 2.83
N VAL A 32 19.93 2.28 3.31
CA VAL A 32 19.78 3.66 3.75
C VAL A 32 20.57 3.85 5.05
N TYR A 33 21.23 5.00 5.19
CA TYR A 33 21.94 5.35 6.41
C TYR A 33 21.72 6.83 6.74
N ILE A 34 21.80 7.16 8.04
CA ILE A 34 21.76 8.53 8.53
C ILE A 34 23.17 8.93 8.94
N SER A 35 23.71 9.99 8.35
CA SER A 35 25.04 10.50 8.70
C SER A 35 24.98 11.29 10.01
N PRO A 36 25.80 10.97 11.03
CA PRO A 36 25.79 11.69 12.30
C PRO A 36 26.36 13.12 12.20
N VAL A 37 27.05 13.44 11.10
CA VAL A 37 27.65 14.76 10.85
C VAL A 37 26.81 15.62 9.89
N ASN A 38 25.82 15.04 9.21
CA ASN A 38 24.94 15.81 8.35
C ASN A 38 23.87 16.50 9.22
N PRO A 39 23.86 17.85 9.31
CA PRO A 39 22.92 18.55 10.17
C PRO A 39 21.50 18.60 9.59
N PHE A 40 21.31 18.20 8.33
CA PHE A 40 20.00 18.22 7.69
C PHE A 40 19.19 16.99 8.12
N VAL A 41 18.09 17.24 8.84
CA VAL A 41 17.10 16.23 9.22
C VAL A 41 15.88 16.40 8.30
N PRO A 42 15.43 15.36 7.59
CA PRO A 42 14.22 15.45 6.79
C PRO A 42 13.01 15.73 7.67
N ALA A 43 12.05 16.50 7.15
CA ALA A 43 10.78 16.70 7.82
C ALA A 43 9.95 15.41 7.79
N GLY A 44 9.14 15.19 8.83
CA GLY A 44 8.27 14.01 8.93
C GLY A 44 9.03 12.80 9.48
N TRP A 45 9.18 11.77 8.67
CA TRP A 45 9.70 10.46 9.04
C TRP A 45 11.23 10.45 9.27
N ILE A 46 11.68 9.63 10.21
CA ILE A 46 13.11 9.43 10.53
C ILE A 46 13.39 7.94 10.64
N GLY A 47 14.43 7.45 9.96
CA GLY A 47 14.92 6.08 10.09
C GLY A 47 15.69 5.58 8.87
N THR A 48 15.68 4.27 8.64
CA THR A 48 16.43 3.59 7.55
C THR A 48 15.56 2.91 6.48
N CYS A 49 14.24 3.10 6.50
CA CYS A 49 13.36 2.72 5.40
C CYS A 49 13.46 3.65 4.17
N GLN A 50 13.08 3.12 3.01
CA GLN A 50 12.98 3.84 1.74
C GLN A 50 11.55 3.70 1.19
N PHE A 51 10.65 4.61 1.54
CA PHE A 51 9.26 4.48 1.07
C PHE A 51 9.08 4.77 -0.43
N PRO A 52 8.18 4.04 -1.11
CA PRO A 52 7.41 2.90 -0.61
C PRO A 52 8.27 1.62 -0.45
N GLN A 53 8.15 0.95 0.68
CA GLN A 53 8.91 -0.25 1.04
C GLN A 53 8.07 -1.19 1.89
N ILE A 54 8.13 -2.50 1.59
CA ILE A 54 7.58 -3.54 2.46
C ILE A 54 8.48 -3.75 3.68
N THR A 55 7.88 -4.10 4.81
CA THR A 55 8.61 -4.51 6.01
C THR A 55 8.99 -5.99 5.96
N ALA A 56 9.93 -6.42 6.82
CA ALA A 56 10.24 -7.84 6.96
C ALA A 56 8.99 -8.67 7.33
N GLN A 57 8.19 -8.16 8.28
CA GLN A 57 6.92 -8.78 8.66
C GLN A 57 5.91 -8.79 7.50
N GLY A 58 5.84 -7.72 6.69
CA GLY A 58 5.01 -7.72 5.48
C GLY A 58 5.46 -8.74 4.42
N LEU A 59 6.75 -9.09 4.37
CA LEU A 59 7.25 -10.19 3.54
C LEU A 59 6.82 -11.55 4.10
N ASP A 60 6.86 -11.74 5.42
CA ASP A 60 6.37 -12.96 6.07
C ASP A 60 4.86 -13.14 5.84
N ASP A 61 4.07 -12.08 5.99
CA ASP A 61 2.63 -12.08 5.69
C ASP A 61 2.36 -12.43 4.22
N SER A 62 3.18 -11.89 3.29
CA SER A 62 3.07 -12.22 1.86
C SER A 62 3.31 -13.71 1.60
N TYR A 63 4.30 -14.31 2.29
CA TYR A 63 4.56 -15.75 2.20
C TYR A 63 3.39 -16.58 2.72
N VAL A 64 2.88 -16.25 3.92
CA VAL A 64 1.72 -16.94 4.51
C VAL A 64 0.52 -16.84 3.58
N HIS A 65 0.25 -15.65 3.03
CA HIS A 65 -0.84 -15.46 2.09
C HIS A 65 -0.69 -16.34 0.84
N GLY A 66 0.54 -16.49 0.33
CA GLY A 66 0.81 -17.42 -0.77
C GLY A 66 0.56 -18.89 -0.41
N VAL A 67 0.93 -19.32 0.79
CA VAL A 67 0.63 -20.67 1.29
C VAL A 67 -0.89 -20.88 1.36
N ASP A 68 -1.63 -19.93 1.90
CA ASP A 68 -3.09 -20.02 2.06
C ASP A 68 -3.81 -20.05 0.71
N LEU A 69 -3.41 -19.19 -0.23
CA LEU A 69 -3.96 -19.19 -1.60
C LEU A 69 -3.72 -20.53 -2.29
N PHE A 70 -2.52 -21.10 -2.14
CA PHE A 70 -2.22 -22.41 -2.71
C PHE A 70 -3.03 -23.52 -2.03
N GLY A 71 -3.19 -23.48 -0.71
CA GLY A 71 -4.03 -24.44 0.03
C GLY A 71 -5.48 -24.45 -0.47
N VAL A 72 -6.06 -23.29 -0.74
CA VAL A 72 -7.42 -23.22 -1.29
C VAL A 72 -7.45 -23.65 -2.75
N TYR A 73 -6.64 -23.03 -3.61
CA TYR A 73 -6.81 -23.20 -5.05
C TYR A 73 -6.09 -24.42 -5.65
N HIS A 74 -5.07 -24.97 -4.99
CA HIS A 74 -4.48 -26.26 -5.36
C HIS A 74 -5.07 -27.39 -4.52
N ASP A 75 -4.86 -27.38 -3.20
CA ASP A 75 -5.13 -28.57 -2.38
C ASP A 75 -6.63 -28.87 -2.25
N LEU A 76 -7.46 -27.84 -2.04
CA LEU A 76 -8.90 -28.01 -1.88
C LEU A 76 -9.66 -28.06 -3.21
N LEU A 77 -9.39 -27.12 -4.12
CA LEU A 77 -10.16 -26.97 -5.36
C LEU A 77 -9.56 -27.70 -6.58
N GLY A 78 -8.28 -28.10 -6.53
CA GLY A 78 -7.60 -28.72 -7.67
C GLY A 78 -7.47 -27.81 -8.90
N PHE A 79 -7.59 -26.50 -8.73
CA PHE A 79 -7.58 -25.52 -9.81
C PHE A 79 -6.16 -25.15 -10.26
N LEU A 80 -5.26 -24.86 -9.32
CA LEU A 80 -3.87 -24.53 -9.61
C LEU A 80 -3.05 -25.79 -9.94
N PRO A 81 -2.04 -25.69 -10.83
CA PRO A 81 -1.11 -26.78 -11.06
C PRO A 81 -0.27 -27.12 -9.82
N SER A 82 0.20 -28.36 -9.74
CA SER A 82 1.11 -28.81 -8.67
C SER A 82 2.43 -28.05 -8.68
N ARG A 83 3.03 -27.84 -7.51
CA ARG A 83 4.39 -27.26 -7.39
C ARG A 83 5.46 -28.09 -8.12
N ASN A 84 5.20 -29.39 -8.29
CA ASN A 84 6.08 -30.31 -8.99
C ASN A 84 5.86 -30.32 -10.52
N ASP A 85 4.83 -29.63 -11.03
CA ASP A 85 4.62 -29.46 -12.47
C ASP A 85 5.59 -28.37 -12.98
N PRO A 86 6.64 -28.72 -13.74
CA PRO A 86 7.61 -27.73 -14.21
C PRO A 86 6.97 -26.69 -15.14
N SER A 87 5.81 -26.97 -15.73
CA SER A 87 5.06 -26.06 -16.62
C SER A 87 4.09 -25.14 -15.88
N TRP A 88 4.05 -25.14 -14.53
CA TRP A 88 3.09 -24.33 -13.77
C TRP A 88 3.14 -22.84 -14.15
N HIS A 89 4.32 -22.33 -14.48
CA HIS A 89 4.59 -20.94 -14.85
C HIS A 89 3.99 -20.55 -16.22
N GLU A 90 3.59 -21.51 -17.05
CA GLU A 90 2.85 -21.25 -18.29
C GLU A 90 1.37 -20.99 -17.97
N LYS A 91 0.85 -21.61 -16.90
CA LYS A 91 -0.56 -21.56 -16.49
C LYS A 91 -0.86 -20.46 -15.47
N VAL A 92 0.15 -19.98 -14.76
CA VAL A 92 0.00 -18.95 -13.72
C VAL A 92 0.91 -17.77 -14.02
N GLN A 93 0.28 -16.64 -14.29
CA GLN A 93 0.96 -15.37 -14.56
C GLN A 93 0.67 -14.40 -13.42
N TYR A 94 1.68 -13.57 -13.08
CA TYR A 94 1.56 -12.54 -12.06
C TYR A 94 1.65 -11.17 -12.72
N ARG A 95 0.71 -10.28 -12.36
CA ARG A 95 0.73 -8.88 -12.74
C ARG A 95 0.78 -8.03 -11.48
N VAL A 96 1.65 -7.04 -11.48
CA VAL A 96 1.85 -6.08 -10.39
C VAL A 96 1.69 -4.66 -10.92
N THR A 97 1.66 -3.69 -10.01
CA THR A 97 1.58 -2.26 -10.38
C THR A 97 2.98 -1.71 -10.69
N ASN A 98 3.05 -0.46 -11.14
CA ASN A 98 4.32 0.24 -11.29
C ASN A 98 4.96 0.62 -9.94
N ASN A 99 4.24 0.45 -8.82
CA ASN A 99 4.78 0.63 -7.48
C ASN A 99 5.57 -0.61 -7.02
N GLN A 100 6.86 -0.41 -6.75
CA GLN A 100 7.81 -1.46 -6.42
C GLN A 100 7.43 -2.31 -5.21
N ILE A 101 6.65 -1.77 -4.26
CA ILE A 101 6.18 -2.54 -3.11
C ILE A 101 5.33 -3.76 -3.54
N THR A 102 4.58 -3.65 -4.63
CA THR A 102 3.75 -4.75 -5.13
C THR A 102 4.59 -5.90 -5.71
N SER A 103 5.75 -5.61 -6.30
CA SER A 103 6.72 -6.65 -6.68
C SER A 103 7.37 -7.31 -5.48
N GLN A 104 7.62 -6.55 -4.41
CA GLN A 104 8.18 -7.09 -3.16
C GLN A 104 7.21 -8.08 -2.50
N VAL A 105 5.91 -7.73 -2.45
CA VAL A 105 4.83 -8.64 -2.01
C VAL A 105 4.77 -9.88 -2.89
N ALA A 106 4.73 -9.71 -4.21
CA ALA A 106 4.65 -10.82 -5.16
C ALA A 106 5.79 -11.83 -4.99
N GLY A 107 7.01 -11.37 -4.69
CA GLY A 107 8.18 -12.25 -4.52
C GLY A 107 7.97 -13.33 -3.46
N LEU A 108 7.50 -12.96 -2.26
CA LEU A 108 7.28 -13.92 -1.18
C LEU A 108 5.95 -14.65 -1.30
N LEU A 109 4.92 -14.03 -1.89
CA LEU A 109 3.69 -14.72 -2.27
C LEU A 109 3.95 -15.89 -3.20
N ILE A 110 4.74 -15.68 -4.27
CA ILE A 110 5.09 -16.75 -5.22
C ILE A 110 5.92 -17.84 -4.54
N LYS A 111 6.85 -17.46 -3.66
CA LYS A 111 7.59 -18.42 -2.84
C LYS A 111 6.65 -19.26 -1.96
N GLY A 112 5.65 -18.65 -1.34
CA GLY A 112 4.62 -19.34 -0.55
C GLY A 112 3.79 -20.31 -1.38
N MET A 113 3.39 -19.89 -2.59
CA MET A 113 2.56 -20.69 -3.49
C MET A 113 3.30 -21.86 -4.15
N TYR A 114 4.51 -21.64 -4.65
CA TYR A 114 5.21 -22.60 -5.53
C TYR A 114 6.56 -23.08 -4.99
N ASP A 115 6.97 -22.62 -3.81
CA ASP A 115 8.26 -22.94 -3.18
C ASP A 115 9.50 -22.63 -4.06
N THR A 116 9.35 -21.72 -5.03
CA THR A 116 10.41 -21.38 -6.00
C THR A 116 11.25 -20.18 -5.58
N THR A 117 12.53 -20.18 -5.94
CA THR A 117 13.42 -19.01 -5.88
C THR A 117 14.00 -18.64 -7.25
N SER A 118 13.54 -19.31 -8.31
CA SER A 118 13.94 -19.00 -9.69
C SER A 118 13.37 -17.65 -10.11
N PRO A 119 14.04 -16.88 -10.98
CA PRO A 119 13.51 -15.61 -11.47
C PRO A 119 12.09 -15.78 -12.04
N GLN A 120 11.18 -14.92 -11.61
CA GLN A 120 9.79 -14.89 -12.08
C GLN A 120 9.53 -13.57 -12.81
N GLY A 121 8.98 -13.66 -14.01
CA GLY A 121 8.50 -12.48 -14.74
C GLY A 121 7.23 -11.96 -14.07
N LEU A 122 7.24 -10.70 -13.64
CA LEU A 122 6.05 -9.99 -13.18
C LEU A 122 5.65 -9.00 -14.28
N SER A 123 4.42 -9.13 -14.77
CA SER A 123 3.92 -8.20 -15.79
C SER A 123 3.54 -6.87 -15.16
N ILE A 124 3.88 -5.80 -15.85
CA ILE A 124 3.41 -4.44 -15.60
C ILE A 124 2.92 -3.86 -16.93
N GLN A 125 2.01 -2.89 -16.88
CA GLN A 125 1.76 -2.01 -18.01
C GLN A 125 2.62 -0.75 -17.89
N ALA A 126 2.76 0.02 -18.97
CA ALA A 126 3.53 1.26 -18.92
C ALA A 126 2.89 2.26 -17.94
N SER A 127 3.74 2.95 -17.16
CA SER A 127 3.28 4.01 -16.27
C SER A 127 2.48 5.08 -17.05
N GLY A 128 1.43 5.60 -16.42
CA GLY A 128 0.49 6.52 -17.05
C GLY A 128 -0.60 5.86 -17.90
N VAL A 129 -0.53 4.56 -18.18
CA VAL A 129 -1.62 3.81 -18.84
C VAL A 129 -1.96 2.48 -18.15
N ASP A 130 -1.22 2.10 -17.11
CA ASP A 130 -1.50 0.89 -16.35
C ASP A 130 -2.92 0.91 -15.78
N SER A 131 -3.73 -0.09 -16.11
CA SER A 131 -5.11 -0.20 -15.67
C SER A 131 -5.24 -0.69 -14.23
N LEU A 132 -4.28 -1.47 -13.72
CA LEU A 132 -4.31 -2.03 -12.36
C LEU A 132 -4.10 -0.95 -11.30
N GLU A 133 -3.21 0.01 -11.58
CA GLU A 133 -3.08 1.27 -10.86
C GLU A 133 -3.40 2.39 -11.85
N PRO A 134 -4.69 2.77 -12.03
CA PRO A 134 -5.12 3.65 -13.12
C PRO A 134 -4.50 5.04 -13.01
N GLN A 135 -3.34 5.20 -13.64
CA GLN A 135 -2.57 6.45 -13.75
C GLN A 135 -2.92 7.25 -15.01
N TYR A 136 -3.78 6.71 -15.88
CA TYR A 136 -4.24 7.42 -17.08
C TYR A 136 -5.14 8.61 -16.75
N SER A 137 -5.08 9.63 -17.61
CA SER A 137 -5.92 10.82 -17.47
C SER A 137 -7.40 10.46 -17.68
N CYS A 138 -8.20 10.62 -16.63
CA CYS A 138 -9.66 10.51 -16.69
C CYS A 138 -10.31 11.69 -15.96
N PRO A 139 -10.45 12.87 -16.61
CA PRO A 139 -11.01 14.06 -15.97
C PRO A 139 -12.41 13.85 -15.39
N ALA A 140 -13.23 13.02 -16.05
CA ALA A 140 -14.55 12.64 -15.56
C ALA A 140 -14.46 11.88 -14.23
N GLY A 141 -13.67 10.80 -14.17
CA GLY A 141 -13.44 10.02 -12.94
C GLY A 141 -12.87 10.89 -11.81
N SER A 142 -11.86 11.70 -12.10
CA SER A 142 -11.27 12.64 -11.13
C SER A 142 -12.29 13.65 -10.60
N SER A 143 -13.16 14.19 -11.45
CA SER A 143 -14.24 15.11 -11.05
C SER A 143 -15.27 14.44 -10.15
N LEU A 144 -15.66 13.19 -10.47
CA LEU A 144 -16.59 12.40 -9.66
C LEU A 144 -16.02 12.13 -8.27
N PHE A 145 -14.79 11.62 -8.16
CA PHE A 145 -14.14 11.41 -6.86
C PHE A 145 -13.93 12.72 -6.08
N SER A 146 -13.58 13.80 -6.78
CA SER A 146 -13.43 15.12 -6.14
C SER A 146 -14.74 15.62 -5.57
N ARG A 147 -15.87 15.40 -6.27
CA ARG A 147 -17.21 15.78 -5.78
C ARG A 147 -17.60 14.99 -4.53
N ILE A 148 -17.22 13.72 -4.43
CA ILE A 148 -17.47 12.93 -3.21
C ILE A 148 -16.73 13.54 -2.02
N LYS A 149 -15.48 13.96 -2.22
CA LYS A 149 -14.58 14.48 -1.18
C LYS A 149 -14.62 16.01 -1.02
N SER A 150 -15.58 16.70 -1.63
CA SER A 150 -15.64 18.16 -1.61
C SER A 150 -16.50 18.69 -0.47
N GLY A 151 -16.31 19.97 -0.14
CA GLY A 151 -17.19 20.70 0.77
C GLY A 151 -18.62 20.88 0.22
N SER A 152 -18.87 20.64 -1.07
CA SER A 152 -20.22 20.66 -1.64
C SER A 152 -20.99 19.38 -1.40
N ASN A 153 -20.34 18.29 -0.97
CA ASN A 153 -20.99 17.09 -0.46
C ASN A 153 -21.28 17.27 1.04
N PRO A 154 -22.56 17.42 1.46
CA PRO A 154 -22.88 17.66 2.86
C PRO A 154 -22.42 16.54 3.80
N ALA A 155 -22.45 15.28 3.36
CA ALA A 155 -21.98 14.15 4.18
C ALA A 155 -20.48 14.28 4.45
N TRP A 156 -19.70 14.58 3.41
CA TRP A 156 -18.26 14.79 3.54
C TRP A 156 -17.94 16.06 4.35
N ALA A 157 -18.59 17.18 4.06
CA ALA A 157 -18.36 18.42 4.81
C ALA A 157 -18.71 18.29 6.31
N ASN A 158 -19.80 17.58 6.63
CA ASN A 158 -20.25 17.41 8.00
C ASN A 158 -19.33 16.50 8.81
N HIS A 159 -18.82 15.40 8.24
CA HIS A 159 -17.92 14.52 9.00
C HIS A 159 -16.58 15.22 9.32
N LEU A 160 -15.99 15.96 8.38
CA LEU A 160 -14.77 16.75 8.65
C LEU A 160 -15.02 17.80 9.73
N ARG A 161 -16.17 18.47 9.70
CA ARG A 161 -16.56 19.43 10.76
C ARG A 161 -16.69 18.76 12.12
N ALA A 162 -17.34 17.59 12.16
CA ALA A 162 -17.51 16.83 13.40
C ALA A 162 -16.16 16.31 13.94
N ALA A 163 -15.21 16.00 13.05
CA ALA A 163 -13.89 15.50 13.39
C ALA A 163 -12.85 16.60 13.68
N ALA A 164 -13.19 17.89 13.52
CA ALA A 164 -12.27 19.00 13.73
C ALA A 164 -11.57 19.00 15.11
N PRO A 165 -12.23 18.66 16.24
CA PRO A 165 -11.55 18.54 17.53
C PRO A 165 -10.49 17.41 17.54
N LEU A 166 -10.75 16.31 16.84
CA LEU A 166 -9.79 15.20 16.73
C LEU A 166 -8.57 15.63 15.91
N TYR A 167 -8.77 16.27 14.75
CA TYR A 167 -7.65 16.82 13.96
C TYR A 167 -6.79 17.76 14.80
N SER A 168 -7.40 18.72 15.51
CA SER A 168 -6.65 19.65 16.35
C SER A 168 -5.80 18.94 17.42
N ALA A 169 -6.34 17.87 18.03
CA ALA A 169 -5.61 17.08 19.01
C ALA A 169 -4.45 16.30 18.36
N LEU A 170 -4.69 15.66 17.21
CA LEU A 170 -3.68 14.90 16.48
C LEU A 170 -2.55 15.81 15.97
N ASP A 171 -2.89 16.94 15.35
CA ASP A 171 -1.95 17.97 14.86
C ASP A 171 -1.05 18.51 15.97
N THR A 172 -1.63 18.75 17.15
CA THR A 172 -0.87 19.25 18.31
C THR A 172 0.20 18.26 18.76
N ILE A 173 -0.04 16.96 18.57
CA ILE A 173 0.88 15.89 18.95
C ILE A 173 1.87 15.61 17.81
N SER A 174 1.39 15.50 16.58
CA SER A 174 2.18 15.14 15.39
C SER A 174 3.01 16.30 14.83
N GLY A 175 2.64 17.55 15.16
CA GLY A 175 3.24 18.75 14.59
C GLY A 175 2.78 19.06 13.16
N VAL A 176 1.70 18.42 12.69
CA VAL A 176 1.13 18.70 11.37
C VAL A 176 0.47 20.09 11.39
N PRO A 177 0.79 21.00 10.44
CA PRO A 177 0.13 22.30 10.37
C PRO A 177 -1.34 22.15 10.00
N ALA A 178 -2.24 22.82 10.73
CA ALA A 178 -3.68 22.85 10.43
C ALA A 178 -4.02 23.38 9.02
N SER A 179 -3.11 24.14 8.40
CA SER A 179 -3.23 24.63 7.02
C SER A 179 -2.80 23.60 5.95
N ASN A 180 -2.31 22.43 6.35
CA ASN A 180 -1.92 21.38 5.43
C ASN A 180 -3.16 20.70 4.84
N ALA A 181 -3.62 21.20 3.69
CA ALA A 181 -4.80 20.69 3.01
C ALA A 181 -4.69 19.20 2.63
N GLY A 182 -3.48 18.69 2.40
CA GLY A 182 -3.25 17.27 2.12
C GLY A 182 -3.51 16.36 3.32
N PHE A 183 -3.30 16.85 4.55
CA PHE A 183 -3.58 16.13 5.79
C PHE A 183 -5.02 16.26 6.29
N HIS A 184 -5.72 17.29 5.81
CA HIS A 184 -7.05 17.68 6.33
C HIS A 184 -8.18 17.49 5.31
N ASN A 185 -7.89 16.83 4.19
CA ASN A 185 -8.93 16.47 3.22
C ASN A 185 -9.58 15.10 3.51
N SER A 186 -8.92 14.25 4.31
CA SER A 186 -9.33 12.91 4.73
C SER A 186 -8.48 12.46 5.93
N PHE A 187 -8.90 11.43 6.65
CA PHE A 187 -8.14 10.83 7.74
C PHE A 187 -7.08 9.83 7.26
N ASP A 188 -7.00 9.55 5.96
CA ASP A 188 -6.06 8.59 5.35
C ASP A 188 -4.61 8.74 5.84
N PRO A 189 -4.00 9.95 5.92
CA PRO A 189 -2.63 10.08 6.43
C PRO A 189 -2.45 9.68 7.90
N TYR A 190 -3.45 9.97 8.74
CA TYR A 190 -3.44 9.55 10.14
C TYR A 190 -3.76 8.06 10.28
N TYR A 191 -4.70 7.55 9.48
CA TYR A 191 -5.04 6.13 9.47
C TYR A 191 -3.82 5.30 9.10
N ASP A 192 -3.17 5.62 7.98
CA ASP A 192 -2.04 4.87 7.44
C ASP A 192 -0.89 4.84 8.46
N ASN A 193 -0.49 5.99 9.01
CA ASN A 193 0.59 6.05 9.99
C ASN A 193 0.27 5.27 11.27
N LEU A 194 -0.92 5.46 11.86
CA LEU A 194 -1.27 4.83 13.13
C LEU A 194 -1.50 3.33 12.99
N SER A 195 -2.15 2.89 11.91
CA SER A 195 -2.39 1.47 11.65
C SER A 195 -1.07 0.76 11.37
N ALA A 196 -0.19 1.33 10.53
CA ALA A 196 1.13 0.77 10.29
C ALA A 196 1.91 0.60 11.60
N ARG A 197 1.91 1.61 12.48
CA ARG A 197 2.59 1.51 13.80
C ARG A 197 2.08 0.35 14.62
N GLN A 198 0.76 0.20 14.73
CA GLN A 198 0.16 -0.88 15.51
C GLN A 198 0.45 -2.25 14.93
N CYS A 199 0.40 -2.41 13.60
CA CYS A 199 0.77 -3.67 12.95
C CYS A 199 2.23 -4.10 13.23
N HIS A 200 3.10 -3.16 13.61
CA HIS A 200 4.52 -3.40 13.88
C HIS A 200 4.87 -3.27 15.38
N ASP A 201 3.88 -3.33 16.27
CA ASP A 201 4.04 -3.16 17.72
C ASP A 201 4.80 -1.88 18.11
N LYS A 202 4.67 -0.83 17.30
CA LYS A 202 5.31 0.46 17.56
C LYS A 202 4.41 1.34 18.42
N PRO A 203 4.98 2.13 19.34
CA PRO A 203 4.20 3.07 20.13
C PRO A 203 3.52 4.11 19.23
N LEU A 204 2.34 4.53 19.67
CA LEU A 204 1.63 5.66 19.05
C LEU A 204 2.45 6.95 19.22
N PRO A 205 2.40 7.89 18.26
CA PRO A 205 3.22 9.10 18.30
C PRO A 205 2.99 9.93 19.56
N CYS A 206 4.10 10.44 20.12
CA CYS A 206 4.09 11.43 21.19
C CYS A 206 4.55 12.80 20.69
N LYS A 207 4.16 13.84 21.41
CA LYS A 207 4.54 15.21 21.09
C LYS A 207 6.04 15.38 21.24
N LEU A 208 6.65 16.09 20.29
CA LEU A 208 8.06 16.48 20.40
C LEU A 208 8.18 17.81 21.14
N VAL A 209 8.89 17.80 22.27
CA VAL A 209 9.26 19.00 23.05
C VAL A 209 10.79 19.07 23.08
N ASN A 210 11.36 20.13 22.49
CA ASN A 210 12.82 20.31 22.37
C ASN A 210 13.53 19.09 21.75
N GLY A 211 12.91 18.48 20.72
CA GLY A 211 13.45 17.32 20.01
C GLY A 211 13.36 15.99 20.79
N ARG A 212 12.60 15.94 21.89
CA ARG A 212 12.38 14.73 22.70
C ARG A 212 10.91 14.40 22.83
N ASN A 213 10.61 13.11 23.00
CA ASN A 213 9.24 12.64 23.19
C ASN A 213 8.73 13.04 24.58
N ASP A 214 7.62 13.77 24.60
CA ASP A 214 6.80 13.98 25.79
C ASP A 214 5.83 12.82 25.94
N THR A 215 6.19 11.83 26.75
CA THR A 215 5.39 10.61 26.98
C THR A 215 4.08 10.88 27.72
N SER A 216 3.88 12.09 28.26
CA SER A 216 2.61 12.50 28.85
C SER A 216 1.61 13.02 27.81
N ALA A 217 2.05 13.28 26.57
CA ALA A 217 1.27 13.86 25.50
C ALA A 217 1.39 13.00 24.22
N CYS A 218 0.82 11.80 24.26
CA CYS A 218 0.78 10.87 23.14
C CYS A 218 -0.61 10.69 22.57
N ILE A 219 -0.69 10.29 21.30
CA ILE A 219 -1.94 9.83 20.70
C ILE A 219 -2.41 8.62 21.51
N SER A 220 -3.61 8.71 22.06
CA SER A 220 -4.24 7.64 22.83
C SER A 220 -4.82 6.55 21.91
N GLN A 221 -5.02 5.36 22.45
CA GLN A 221 -5.69 4.27 21.72
C GLN A 221 -7.09 4.68 21.25
N THR A 222 -7.86 5.36 22.10
CA THR A 222 -9.19 5.87 21.75
C THR A 222 -9.18 6.84 20.57
N GLN A 223 -8.14 7.69 20.46
CA GLN A 223 -7.96 8.56 19.30
C GLN A 223 -7.64 7.74 18.06
N ALA A 224 -6.71 6.78 18.14
CA ALA A 224 -6.39 5.88 17.03
C ALA A 224 -7.61 5.09 16.55
N ASP A 225 -8.37 4.48 17.45
CA ASP A 225 -9.60 3.75 17.13
C ASP A 225 -10.66 4.64 16.47
N THR A 226 -10.71 5.91 16.86
CA THR A 226 -11.60 6.89 16.24
C THR A 226 -11.12 7.26 14.84
N VAL A 227 -9.82 7.44 14.63
CA VAL A 227 -9.22 7.61 13.30
C VAL A 227 -9.59 6.41 12.41
N PHE A 228 -9.46 5.18 12.91
CA PHE A 228 -9.77 3.98 12.13
C PHE A 228 -11.24 3.90 11.74
N ARG A 229 -12.14 4.19 12.69
CA ARG A 229 -13.58 4.23 12.43
C ARG A 229 -13.94 5.28 11.37
N ILE A 230 -13.32 6.46 11.43
CA ILE A 230 -13.56 7.51 10.44
C ILE A 230 -12.98 7.10 9.08
N GLY A 231 -11.75 6.59 9.01
CA GLY A 231 -11.15 6.14 7.74
C GLY A 231 -11.96 5.03 7.07
N HIS A 232 -12.48 4.05 7.83
CA HIS A 232 -13.41 3.06 7.29
C HIS A 232 -14.67 3.70 6.69
N TRP A 233 -15.26 4.67 7.39
CA TRP A 233 -16.41 5.40 6.88
C TRP A 233 -16.06 6.22 5.63
N GLU A 234 -14.88 6.84 5.57
CA GLU A 234 -14.41 7.61 4.42
C GLU A 234 -14.25 6.73 3.18
N TYR A 235 -13.57 5.58 3.30
CA TYR A 235 -13.44 4.62 2.19
C TYR A 235 -14.80 4.09 1.73
N SER A 236 -15.67 3.80 2.70
CA SER A 236 -17.06 3.42 2.44
C SER A 236 -17.81 4.49 1.64
N GLN A 237 -17.69 5.75 2.04
CA GLN A 237 -18.31 6.89 1.38
C GLN A 237 -17.74 7.13 -0.03
N ILE A 238 -16.44 6.96 -0.21
CA ILE A 238 -15.75 7.15 -1.50
C ILE A 238 -16.15 6.07 -2.50
N TYR A 239 -16.08 4.79 -2.10
CA TYR A 239 -16.16 3.67 -3.03
C TYR A 239 -17.51 2.96 -3.07
N ARG A 240 -18.44 3.27 -2.14
CA ARG A 240 -19.72 2.55 -2.06
C ARG A 240 -20.95 3.43 -1.79
N ASP A 241 -20.92 4.29 -0.79
CA ASP A 241 -22.14 4.88 -0.24
C ASP A 241 -22.57 6.20 -0.90
N SER A 242 -21.66 6.90 -1.59
CA SER A 242 -22.03 8.08 -2.36
C SER A 242 -22.78 7.69 -3.63
N PRO A 243 -23.82 8.44 -4.06
CA PRO A 243 -24.47 8.24 -5.35
C PRO A 243 -23.50 8.28 -6.55
N ASP A 244 -22.36 8.95 -6.38
CA ASP A 244 -21.33 9.08 -7.42
C ASP A 244 -20.32 7.94 -7.42
N SER A 245 -20.27 7.09 -6.38
CA SER A 245 -19.21 6.09 -6.17
C SER A 245 -19.12 5.10 -7.32
N LEU A 246 -20.27 4.60 -7.80
CA LEU A 246 -20.30 3.66 -8.93
C LEU A 246 -19.76 4.34 -10.20
N ALA A 247 -20.27 5.52 -10.55
CA ALA A 247 -19.84 6.24 -11.74
C ALA A 247 -18.34 6.60 -11.67
N ALA A 248 -17.86 7.02 -10.49
CA ALA A 248 -16.44 7.33 -10.26
C ALA A 248 -15.58 6.08 -10.46
N SER A 249 -15.97 4.97 -9.85
CA SER A 249 -15.24 3.71 -9.93
C SER A 249 -15.26 3.12 -11.33
N THR A 250 -16.38 3.18 -12.04
CA THR A 250 -16.46 2.75 -13.45
C THR A 250 -15.57 3.61 -14.34
N ALA A 251 -15.57 4.92 -14.18
CA ALA A 251 -14.75 5.82 -14.98
C ALA A 251 -13.24 5.65 -14.73
N THR A 252 -12.84 5.30 -13.50
CA THR A 252 -11.43 5.17 -13.11
C THR A 252 -10.90 3.75 -13.20
N TYR A 253 -11.64 2.72 -12.79
CA TYR A 253 -11.19 1.32 -12.75
C TYR A 253 -11.84 0.43 -13.82
N GLY A 254 -12.74 0.98 -14.65
CA GLY A 254 -13.49 0.22 -15.64
C GLY A 254 -12.62 -0.50 -16.66
N VAL A 255 -11.46 0.07 -17.03
CA VAL A 255 -10.52 -0.58 -17.95
C VAL A 255 -9.97 -1.87 -17.34
N TRP A 256 -9.54 -1.83 -16.08
CA TRP A 256 -9.06 -3.03 -15.38
C TRP A 256 -10.16 -4.09 -15.26
N ALA A 257 -11.38 -3.69 -14.89
CA ALA A 257 -12.51 -4.61 -14.82
C ALA A 257 -12.83 -5.25 -16.20
N ALA A 258 -12.69 -4.48 -17.29
CA ALA A 258 -12.85 -4.98 -18.64
C ALA A 258 -11.75 -5.96 -19.05
N GLU A 259 -10.49 -5.71 -18.66
CA GLU A 259 -9.37 -6.64 -18.87
C GLU A 259 -9.58 -7.95 -18.11
N LEU A 260 -9.93 -7.89 -16.82
CA LEU A 260 -10.26 -9.06 -16.01
C LEU A 260 -11.40 -9.88 -16.65
N ALA A 261 -12.49 -9.21 -17.04
CA ALA A 261 -13.59 -9.87 -17.73
C ALA A 261 -13.18 -10.47 -19.08
N GLY A 262 -12.23 -9.83 -19.79
CA GLY A 262 -11.63 -10.37 -21.01
C GLY A 262 -10.90 -11.67 -20.76
N HIS A 263 -10.02 -11.73 -19.75
CA HIS A 263 -9.30 -12.95 -19.37
C HIS A 263 -10.24 -14.09 -18.98
N LEU A 264 -11.29 -13.81 -18.21
CA LEU A 264 -12.27 -14.82 -17.82
C LEU A 264 -13.05 -15.37 -19.03
N ARG A 265 -13.41 -14.50 -19.99
CA ARG A 265 -14.09 -14.93 -21.23
C ARG A 265 -13.17 -15.74 -22.14
N ALA A 266 -11.91 -15.36 -22.26
CA ALA A 266 -10.89 -16.11 -23.01
C ALA A 266 -10.74 -17.52 -22.43
N ALA A 267 -10.61 -17.65 -21.11
CA ALA A 267 -10.54 -18.94 -20.43
C ALA A 267 -11.79 -19.82 -20.67
N VAL A 268 -12.99 -19.22 -20.69
CA VAL A 268 -14.23 -19.93 -21.03
C VAL A 268 -14.26 -20.38 -22.50
N ALA A 269 -13.68 -19.59 -23.41
CA ALA A 269 -13.58 -19.91 -24.82
C ALA A 269 -12.49 -20.96 -25.14
N GLY A 270 -11.56 -21.20 -24.20
CA GLY A 270 -10.43 -22.12 -24.38
C GLY A 270 -9.18 -21.48 -24.98
N ASP A 271 -9.07 -20.16 -24.90
CA ASP A 271 -7.89 -19.36 -25.29
C ASP A 271 -6.84 -19.26 -24.17
#